data_AF-A0A968ZX04-F1
#
_entry.id   AF-A0A968ZX04-F1
#
_cell.length_a   1.000
_cell.length_b   1.000
_cell.length_c   1.000
_cell.angle_alpha   90.00
_cell.angle_beta   90.00
_cell.angle_gamma   90.00
#
_symmetry.space_group_name_H-M   'P 1'
#
loop_
_entity.id
_entity.type
_entity.pdbx_description
1 polymer ?
#
loop_
_entity_poly.entity_id
_entity_poly.type
_entity_poly.pdbx_seq_one_letter_code
_entity_poly.pdbx_strand_id
1 'polypeptide(L)' 'MLSIAKAFQTESLSFEILEAAFDLYLQAPESQNPTISLQTVAEQTGASLLECRNTIVAACKQGHFPECALAR' A
#
# COMPACT_ATOMS: atom_id res chain seq x y z
N MET A 1 -20.96 20.98 -3.90
CA MET A 1 -20.03 20.80 -2.78
C MET A 1 -19.70 19.32 -2.60
N LEU A 2 -18.88 18.71 -3.48
CA LEU A 2 -18.58 17.27 -3.42
C LEU A 2 -17.07 16.92 -3.49
N SER A 3 -16.18 17.91 -3.40
CA SER A 3 -14.77 17.70 -3.77
C SER A 3 -13.80 17.55 -2.60
N ILE A 4 -14.15 18.00 -1.39
CA ILE A 4 -13.23 18.02 -0.24
C ILE A 4 -13.32 16.73 0.59
N ALA A 5 -14.54 16.26 0.89
CA ALA A 5 -14.74 15.05 1.69
C ALA A 5 -14.17 13.78 1.02
N LYS A 6 -14.27 13.70 -0.31
CA LYS A 6 -13.69 12.58 -1.07
C LYS A 6 -12.17 12.60 -1.04
N ALA A 7 -11.54 13.76 -1.20
CA ALA A 7 -10.08 13.90 -1.14
C ALA A 7 -9.54 13.49 0.23
N PHE A 8 -10.17 13.96 1.31
CA PHE A 8 -9.77 13.60 2.67
C PHE A 8 -9.89 12.09 2.96
N GLN A 9 -10.99 11.46 2.53
CA GLN A 9 -11.15 10.00 2.65
C GLN A 9 -10.13 9.23 1.81
N THR A 10 -9.79 9.73 0.62
CA THR A 10 -8.82 9.07 -0.27
C THR A 10 -7.40 9.19 0.30
N GLU A 11 -7.06 10.32 0.92
CA GLU A 11 -5.76 10.56 1.53
C GLU A 11 -5.57 9.72 2.80
N SER A 12 -6.60 9.64 3.66
CA SER A 12 -6.58 8.75 4.84
C SER A 12 -6.51 7.27 4.45
N LEU A 13 -7.31 6.83 3.46
CA LEU A 13 -7.26 5.44 3.00
C LEU A 13 -5.91 5.11 2.35
N SER A 14 -5.31 6.07 1.62
CA SER A 14 -3.97 5.89 1.07
C SER A 14 -2.93 5.72 2.16
N PHE A 15 -3.06 6.44 3.29
CA PHE A 15 -2.17 6.28 4.43
C PHE A 15 -2.29 4.90 5.07
N GLU A 16 -3.51 4.41 5.31
CA GLU A 16 -3.76 3.07 5.87
C GLU A 16 -3.19 1.96 4.97
N ILE A 17 -3.33 2.09 3.65
CA ILE A 17 -2.73 1.18 2.67
C ILE A 17 -1.20 1.16 2.77
N LEU A 18 -0.58 2.33 2.93
CA LEU A 18 0.88 2.44 3.02
C LEU A 18 1.41 1.89 4.34
N GLU A 19 0.71 2.11 5.44
CA GLU A 19 1.05 1.56 6.76
C GLU A 19 0.99 0.03 6.76
N ALA A 20 -0.12 -0.55 6.27
CA ALA A 20 -0.27 -1.99 6.11
C ALA A 20 0.80 -2.60 5.18
N ALA A 21 1.11 -1.92 4.08
CA ALA A 21 2.17 -2.34 3.16
C ALA A 21 3.56 -2.29 3.82
N PHE A 22 3.82 -1.31 4.67
CA PHE A 22 5.09 -1.15 5.39
C PHE A 22 5.27 -2.20 6.47
N ASP A 23 4.22 -2.58 7.18
CA ASP A 23 4.27 -3.68 8.14
C ASP A 23 4.63 -5.01 7.48
N LEU A 24 4.07 -5.29 6.29
CA LEU A 24 4.43 -6.47 5.51
C LEU A 24 5.87 -6.39 4.98
N TYR A 25 6.31 -5.19 4.57
CA TYR A 25 7.67 -4.95 4.13
C TYR A 25 8.69 -5.22 5.26
N LEU A 26 8.41 -4.79 6.49
CA LEU A 26 9.26 -5.02 7.66
C LEU A 26 9.28 -6.47 8.13
N GLN A 27 8.23 -7.24 7.85
CA GLN A 27 8.17 -8.67 8.19
C GLN A 27 9.01 -9.55 7.24
N ALA A 28 9.46 -9.01 6.11
CA ALA A 28 10.27 -9.75 5.17
C ALA A 28 11.68 -10.02 5.76
N PRO A 29 12.24 -11.24 5.60
CA PRO A 29 13.61 -11.52 6.02
C PRO A 29 14.60 -10.61 5.27
N GLU A 30 15.61 -10.06 5.96
CA GLU A 30 16.63 -9.15 5.39
C GLU A 30 17.38 -9.69 4.15
N SER A 31 17.32 -11.01 3.90
CA SER A 31 17.99 -11.68 2.77
C SER A 31 17.10 -11.88 1.53
N GLN A 32 15.84 -11.44 1.56
CA GLN A 32 14.89 -11.62 0.46
C GLN A 32 14.30 -10.27 0.03
N ASN A 33 14.02 -10.14 -1.27
CA ASN A 33 13.25 -9.02 -1.78
C ASN A 33 11.86 -9.01 -1.11
N PRO A 34 11.51 -7.98 -0.32
CA PRO A 34 10.27 -7.93 0.42
C PRO A 34 9.09 -8.01 -0.55
N THR A 35 8.23 -9.01 -0.35
CA THR A 35 7.05 -9.21 -1.19
C THR A 35 5.81 -8.79 -0.44
N ILE A 36 5.17 -7.71 -0.89
CA ILE A 36 3.95 -7.17 -0.30
C ILE A 36 2.76 -7.84 -0.99
N SER A 37 1.94 -8.56 -0.22
CA SER A 37 0.69 -9.15 -0.73
C SER A 37 -0.39 -8.08 -0.82
N LEU A 38 -0.85 -7.80 -2.04
CA LEU A 38 -1.96 -6.87 -2.27
C LEU A 38 -3.26 -7.37 -1.64
N GLN A 39 -3.46 -8.68 -1.61
CA GLN A 39 -4.62 -9.31 -0.99
C GLN A 39 -4.62 -9.07 0.52
N THR A 40 -3.50 -9.27 1.21
CA THR A 40 -3.41 -8.99 2.65
C THR A 40 -3.65 -7.51 2.97
N VAL A 41 -3.08 -6.60 2.19
CA VAL A 41 -3.30 -5.15 2.38
C VAL A 41 -4.77 -4.79 2.15
N ALA A 42 -5.41 -5.34 1.12
CA ALA A 42 -6.83 -5.11 0.84
C ALA A 42 -7.74 -5.66 1.97
N GLU A 43 -7.42 -6.83 2.52
CA GLU A 43 -8.15 -7.41 3.65
C GLU A 43 -8.01 -6.56 4.93
N GLN A 44 -6.82 -6.00 5.18
CA GLN A 44 -6.54 -5.16 6.36
C GLN A 44 -7.19 -3.78 6.30
N THR A 45 -7.27 -3.19 5.10
CA THR A 45 -7.74 -1.80 4.91
C THR A 45 -9.17 -1.71 4.38
N GLY A 46 -9.73 -2.81 3.88
CA GLY A 46 -11.00 -2.82 3.17
C GLY A 46 -10.95 -2.16 1.79
N ALA A 47 -9.76 -1.74 1.33
CA ALA A 47 -9.57 -1.13 0.02
C ALA A 47 -9.62 -2.17 -1.11
N SER A 48 -9.88 -1.70 -2.34
CA SER A 48 -9.82 -2.59 -3.50
C SER A 48 -8.37 -2.95 -3.86
N LEU A 49 -8.14 -4.14 -4.41
CA LEU A 49 -6.82 -4.56 -4.91
C LEU A 49 -6.20 -3.56 -5.88
N LEU A 50 -7.03 -2.92 -6.71
CA LEU A 50 -6.61 -1.90 -7.67
C LEU A 50 -6.07 -0.65 -6.96
N GLU A 51 -6.72 -0.23 -5.89
CA GLU A 51 -6.36 0.92 -5.08
C GLU A 51 -5.09 0.64 -4.28
N CYS A 52 -5.01 -0.52 -3.60
CA CYS A 52 -3.79 -0.98 -2.93
C CYS A 52 -2.60 -0.97 -3.89
N ARG A 53 -2.76 -1.57 -5.07
CA ARG A 53 -1.72 -1.61 -6.10
C ARG A 53 -1.29 -0.21 -6.52
N ASN A 54 -2.23 0.68 -6.83
CA ASN A 54 -1.91 2.01 -7.34
C ASN A 54 -1.16 2.84 -6.27
N THR A 55 -1.62 2.78 -5.02
CA THR A 55 -1.02 3.49 -3.89
C THR A 55 0.40 2.97 -3.61
N ILE A 56 0.57 1.65 -3.52
CA ILE A 56 1.88 1.05 -3.24
C ILE A 56 2.86 1.31 -4.40
N VAL A 57 2.42 1.17 -5.66
CA VAL A 57 3.27 1.50 -6.82
C VAL A 57 3.66 2.97 -6.85
N ALA A 58 2.76 3.89 -6.48
CA ALA A 58 3.07 5.31 -6.39
C ALA A 58 4.16 5.57 -5.32
N ALA A 59 4.04 4.94 -4.16
CA ALA A 59 5.03 5.03 -3.09
C ALA A 59 6.37 4.37 -3.45
N CYS A 60 6.37 3.25 -4.18
CA CYS A 60 7.59 2.63 -4.73
C CYS A 60 8.33 3.61 -5.65
N LYS A 61 7.61 4.29 -6.54
CA LYS A 61 8.19 5.31 -7.45
C LYS A 61 8.78 6.51 -6.71
N GLN A 62 8.31 6.79 -5.51
CA GLN A 62 8.83 7.84 -4.63
C GLN A 62 9.98 7.36 -3.74
N GLY A 63 10.32 6.07 -3.76
CA GLY A 63 11.41 5.49 -3.00
C GLY A 63 11.05 5.03 -1.58
N HIS A 64 9.76 4.98 -1.22
CA HIS A 64 9.32 4.51 0.10
C HIS A 64 9.46 3.00 0.30
N PHE A 65 9.40 2.23 -0.79
CA PHE A 65 9.60 0.77 -0.79
C PHE A 65 10.69 0.40 -1.80
N PRO A 66 11.98 0.54 -1.44
CA PRO A 66 13.05 0.12 -2.33
C PRO A 66 12.99 -1.40 -2.53
N GLU A 67 13.15 -1.85 -3.78
CA GLU A 67 13.32 -3.28 -4.12
C GLU A 67 12.17 -4.22 -3.69
N CYS A 68 10.95 -3.70 -3.51
CA CYS A 68 9.80 -4.55 -3.18
C CYS A 68 9.18 -5.21 -4.43
N ALA A 69 8.69 -6.43 -4.25
CA ALA A 69 7.84 -7.12 -5.20
C ALA A 69 6.37 -7.07 -4.75
N LEU A 70 5.44 -7.02 -5.70
CA LEU A 70 4.00 -7.09 -5.39
C LEU A 70 3.48 -8.48 -5.74
N ALA A 71 2.91 -9.16 -4.74
CA ALA A 71 2.17 -10.40 -4.92
C ALA A 71 0.67 -10.12 -5.06
N ARG A 72 0.01 -11.00 -5.83
CA ARG A 72 -1.41 -10.87 -6.17
C ARG A 72 -2.31 -11.27 -5.02
#